data_AF-A0A7K4CNP9-F1
#
_entry.id   AF-A0A7K4CNP9-F1
#
_cell.length_a   1.000
_cell.length_b   1.000
_cell.length_c   1.000
_cell.angle_alpha   90.00
_cell.angle_beta   90.00
_cell.angle_gamma   90.00
#
_symmetry.space_group_name_H-M   'P 1'
#
loop_
_entity.id
_entity.type
_entity.pdbx_description
1 polymer ?
#
loop_
_entity_poly.entity_id
_entity_poly.type
_entity_poly.pdbx_seq_one_letter_code
_entity_poly.pdbx_strand_id
1 'polypeptide(L)'
;MYRARKLGVATSVLLISCISFNVLSIAVGTATAPAIHAADYNMVNTGAHPITPAMIFPNDTSWKDPKVECLIITDQSFVPAFQPLADLKTSRGVYTIIMTIQSIYMDARFNSSGIHDSTPQAAYIRNAIKHYHANNGTEFVILGGDINIVPIRYVYNPDTDEQNSFTSDYRYNLKPTDHYYACLEGTWDSDGDGKYGEMGVKGISVDEVDWTAEVYVGRIPANTPVQAQNMVQKI
;
A
#
# COMPACT_ATOMS: atom_id res chain seq x y z
N MET A 1 43.08 -51.83 60.72
CA MET A 1 44.26 -50.96 60.65
C MET A 1 43.81 -49.51 60.60
N TYR A 2 44.31 -48.74 61.57
CA TYR A 2 44.40 -47.28 61.75
C TYR A 2 43.22 -46.31 61.48
N ARG A 3 42.98 -45.52 62.52
CA ARG A 3 42.05 -44.38 62.68
C ARG A 3 42.86 -43.09 62.51
N ALA A 4 42.34 -42.04 61.88
CA ALA A 4 42.82 -40.67 62.10
C ALA A 4 41.74 -39.60 61.80
N ARG A 5 41.78 -38.53 62.60
CA ARG A 5 40.91 -37.34 62.65
C ARG A 5 41.63 -36.10 62.07
N LYS A 6 40.85 -35.00 61.93
CA LYS A 6 41.22 -33.55 61.81
C LYS A 6 41.50 -33.10 60.36
N LEU A 7 41.27 -31.88 59.89
CA LEU A 7 40.84 -30.55 60.40
C LEU A 7 40.38 -29.78 59.12
N GLY A 8 39.23 -29.11 59.03
CA GLY A 8 39.06 -27.70 59.42
C GLY A 8 40.02 -26.72 58.72
N VAL A 9 39.65 -26.14 57.57
CA VAL A 9 40.17 -24.83 57.09
C VAL A 9 39.08 -24.09 56.32
N ALA A 10 38.67 -22.95 56.86
CA ALA A 10 37.91 -21.92 56.17
C ALA A 10 38.86 -21.08 55.31
N THR A 11 38.45 -20.69 54.11
CA THR A 11 39.05 -19.56 53.40
C THR A 11 37.97 -18.79 52.65
N SER A 12 37.95 -17.49 52.93
CA SER A 12 37.01 -16.49 52.47
C SER A 12 37.55 -15.76 51.23
N VAL A 13 36.62 -15.20 50.46
CA VAL A 13 36.73 -13.97 49.64
C VAL A 13 37.60 -14.02 48.38
N LEU A 14 36.95 -13.83 47.24
CA LEU A 14 37.41 -12.86 46.24
C LEU A 14 36.20 -12.20 45.54
N LEU A 15 35.81 -11.04 46.08
CA LEU A 15 34.99 -10.06 45.37
C LEU A 15 35.90 -9.41 44.32
N ILE A 16 35.59 -9.59 43.03
CA ILE A 16 36.21 -8.82 41.96
C ILE A 16 35.62 -7.41 42.02
N SER A 17 36.35 -6.49 42.64
CA SER A 17 36.14 -5.05 42.53
C SER A 17 36.50 -4.62 41.11
N CYS A 18 35.51 -4.30 40.28
CA CYS A 18 35.77 -3.58 39.04
C CYS A 18 35.79 -2.08 39.34
N ILE A 19 36.86 -1.45 38.91
CA ILE A 19 37.29 -0.08 39.18
C ILE A 19 36.23 0.92 38.71
N SER A 20 35.78 1.79 39.61
CA SER A 20 34.95 2.94 39.27
C SER A 20 35.85 4.04 38.70
N PHE A 21 35.73 4.32 37.41
CA PHE A 21 36.29 5.54 36.83
C PHE A 21 35.37 6.71 37.16
N ASN A 22 35.79 7.57 38.10
CA ASN A 22 35.22 8.90 38.28
C ASN A 22 35.76 9.80 37.17
N VAL A 23 34.92 10.16 36.20
CA VAL A 23 35.21 11.28 35.30
C VAL A 23 34.64 12.53 35.96
N LEU A 24 35.51 13.46 36.36
CA LEU A 24 35.09 14.79 36.80
C LEU A 24 34.34 15.48 35.66
N SER A 25 33.10 15.86 35.91
CA SER A 25 32.27 16.66 35.02
C SER A 25 32.87 18.05 34.83
N ILE A 26 33.22 18.40 33.59
CA ILE A 26 33.28 19.81 33.16
C ILE A 26 31.89 20.16 32.63
N ALA A 27 31.18 21.01 33.36
CA ALA A 27 29.91 21.57 32.91
C ALA A 27 30.18 22.67 31.88
N VAL A 28 29.95 22.36 30.59
CA VAL A 28 29.70 23.37 29.56
C VAL A 28 28.25 23.19 29.12
N GLY A 29 27.46 24.24 29.32
CA GLY A 29 26.02 24.25 29.09
C GLY A 29 25.62 24.17 27.63
N THR A 30 24.58 23.35 27.42
CA THR A 30 23.47 23.47 26.46
C THR A 30 23.78 23.32 24.96
N ALA A 31 23.78 22.09 24.45
CA ALA A 31 22.59 21.41 23.89
C ALA A 31 23.05 20.37 22.86
N THR A 32 23.41 19.18 23.31
CA THR A 32 23.63 18.04 22.41
C THR A 32 22.26 17.54 21.94
N ALA A 33 22.02 17.53 20.62
CA ALA A 33 20.95 16.73 20.05
C ALA A 33 21.04 15.31 20.63
N PRO A 34 19.92 14.69 21.04
CA PRO A 34 19.97 13.34 21.60
C PRO A 34 20.60 12.41 20.56
N ALA A 35 21.68 11.74 20.96
CA ALA A 35 22.29 10.71 20.16
C ALA A 35 21.23 9.65 19.85
N ILE A 36 20.89 9.48 18.57
CA ILE A 36 20.01 8.42 18.11
C ILE A 36 20.59 7.08 18.57
N HIS A 37 19.86 6.42 19.46
CA HIS A 37 20.30 5.17 20.06
C HIS A 37 20.16 4.09 18.99
N ALA A 38 21.24 3.39 18.64
CA ALA A 38 21.23 2.36 17.60
C ALA A 38 20.24 1.19 17.88
N ALA A 39 19.65 1.14 19.07
CA ALA A 39 18.57 0.20 19.39
C ALA A 39 17.20 0.55 18.77
N ASP A 40 17.02 1.77 18.26
CA ASP A 40 15.77 2.19 17.61
C ASP A 40 15.68 1.72 16.14
N TYR A 41 16.73 1.06 15.62
CA TYR A 41 16.85 0.63 14.23
C TYR A 41 16.16 -0.71 13.91
N ASN A 42 15.47 -1.32 14.88
CA ASN A 42 14.88 -2.66 14.74
C ASN A 42 13.38 -2.64 15.07
N MET A 43 12.56 -2.07 14.20
CA MET A 43 11.10 -2.23 14.24
C MET A 43 10.55 -2.56 12.85
N VAL A 44 10.98 -3.70 12.32
CA VAL A 44 10.29 -4.35 11.19
C VAL A 44 9.09 -5.09 11.77
N ASN A 45 7.89 -4.82 11.23
CA ASN A 45 6.66 -5.61 11.39
C ASN A 45 5.73 -5.33 12.60
N THR A 46 5.55 -4.08 13.03
CA THR A 46 4.57 -3.72 14.08
C THR A 46 3.59 -2.60 13.71
N GLY A 47 3.60 -2.10 12.47
CA GLY A 47 2.84 -0.90 12.11
C GLY A 47 3.45 0.40 12.66
N ALA A 48 4.68 0.36 13.16
CA ALA A 48 5.45 1.55 13.51
C ALA A 48 5.98 2.26 12.25
N HIS A 49 5.89 3.58 12.26
CA HIS A 49 6.14 4.45 11.11
C HIS A 49 7.57 4.33 10.57
N PRO A 50 7.76 4.44 9.24
CA PRO A 50 9.08 4.48 8.64
C PRO A 50 9.77 5.79 8.98
N ILE A 51 11.06 5.71 9.28
CA ILE A 51 11.89 6.87 9.58
C ILE A 51 12.10 7.66 8.28
N THR A 52 11.36 8.75 8.07
CA THR A 52 11.54 9.64 6.91
C THR A 52 12.56 10.74 7.23
N PRO A 53 13.16 11.41 6.22
CA PRO A 53 13.97 12.62 6.45
C PRO A 53 13.26 13.74 7.24
N ALA A 54 11.92 13.68 7.37
CA ALA A 54 11.13 14.60 8.18
C ALA A 54 11.38 14.46 9.70
N MET A 55 11.96 13.34 10.16
CA MET A 55 12.34 13.16 11.57
C MET A 55 13.55 14.01 12.02
N ILE A 56 14.11 14.83 11.12
CA ILE A 56 15.12 15.86 11.43
C ILE A 56 14.49 17.05 12.17
N PHE A 57 13.16 17.22 12.14
CA PHE A 57 12.45 18.30 12.81
C PHE A 57 11.68 17.80 14.04
N PRO A 58 12.22 17.98 15.27
CA PRO A 58 11.63 17.43 16.49
C PRO A 58 10.26 18.01 16.88
N ASN A 59 9.81 19.08 16.21
CA ASN A 59 8.54 19.75 16.47
C ASN A 59 7.49 19.54 15.36
N ASP A 60 7.86 18.91 14.24
CA ASP A 60 6.85 18.43 13.29
C ASP A 60 6.25 17.16 13.88
N THR A 61 4.93 17.03 13.98
CA THR A 61 4.26 15.80 14.42
C THR A 61 3.61 15.04 13.27
N SER A 62 3.74 15.52 12.03
CA SER A 62 3.22 14.86 10.83
C SER A 62 3.77 13.45 10.64
N TRP A 63 4.98 13.15 11.16
CA TRP A 63 5.58 11.81 11.16
C TRP A 63 4.84 10.80 12.06
N LYS A 64 3.99 11.24 12.98
CA LYS A 64 3.18 10.35 13.83
C LYS A 64 1.97 9.76 13.11
N ASP A 65 1.60 10.30 11.95
CA ASP A 65 0.51 9.77 11.13
C ASP A 65 0.84 10.06 9.65
N PRO A 66 1.81 9.34 9.07
CA PRO A 66 2.21 9.53 7.69
C PRO A 66 1.02 9.18 6.78
N LYS A 67 0.70 10.13 5.92
CA LYS A 67 -0.30 9.98 4.88
C LYS A 67 0.08 8.84 3.94
N VAL A 68 -0.87 7.95 3.66
CA VAL A 68 -0.69 6.85 2.71
C VAL A 68 -0.63 7.42 1.30
N GLU A 69 0.57 7.70 0.81
CA GLU A 69 0.79 8.28 -0.53
C GLU A 69 0.66 7.23 -1.64
N CYS A 70 0.97 5.96 -1.34
CA CYS A 70 0.87 4.87 -2.32
C CYS A 70 0.11 3.66 -1.77
N LEU A 71 -0.82 3.15 -2.58
CA LEU A 71 -1.53 1.89 -2.35
C LEU A 71 -1.05 0.81 -3.33
N ILE A 72 -0.63 -0.33 -2.80
CA ILE A 72 -0.52 -1.56 -3.58
C ILE A 72 -1.76 -2.40 -3.31
N ILE A 73 -2.57 -2.68 -4.33
CA ILE A 73 -3.79 -3.50 -4.22
C ILE A 73 -3.52 -4.83 -4.90
N THR A 74 -3.64 -5.94 -4.16
CA THR A 74 -3.28 -7.28 -4.66
C THR A 74 -4.08 -8.39 -3.98
N ASP A 75 -3.95 -9.63 -4.43
CA ASP A 75 -4.44 -10.79 -3.69
C ASP A 75 -3.59 -11.08 -2.43
N GLN A 76 -4.22 -11.62 -1.38
CA GLN A 76 -3.56 -12.01 -0.13
C GLN A 76 -2.33 -12.93 -0.35
N SER A 77 -2.37 -13.83 -1.34
CA SER A 77 -1.25 -14.74 -1.65
C SER A 77 -0.05 -14.05 -2.31
N PHE A 78 -0.23 -12.83 -2.83
CA PHE A 78 0.80 -12.03 -3.48
C PHE A 78 1.47 -11.01 -2.54
N VAL A 79 0.92 -10.79 -1.34
CA VAL A 79 1.47 -9.84 -0.35
C VAL A 79 2.97 -10.03 -0.13
N PRO A 80 3.50 -11.26 0.09
CA PRO A 80 4.95 -11.44 0.28
C PRO A 80 5.80 -11.01 -0.93
N ALA A 81 5.25 -11.10 -2.15
CA ALA A 81 5.95 -10.69 -3.37
C ALA A 81 6.04 -9.15 -3.51
N PHE A 82 5.05 -8.43 -2.98
CA PHE A 82 4.98 -6.96 -3.04
C PHE A 82 5.56 -6.25 -1.81
N GLN A 83 5.74 -6.94 -0.68
CA GLN A 83 6.32 -6.35 0.53
C GLN A 83 7.66 -5.64 0.29
N PRO A 84 8.63 -6.21 -0.46
CA PRO A 84 9.89 -5.52 -0.73
C PRO A 84 9.71 -4.20 -1.50
N LEU A 85 8.71 -4.10 -2.39
CA LEU A 85 8.42 -2.88 -3.13
C LEU A 85 7.79 -1.81 -2.22
N ALA A 86 6.87 -2.21 -1.33
CA ALA A 86 6.28 -1.32 -0.35
C ALA A 86 7.36 -0.74 0.58
N ASP A 87 8.25 -1.59 1.08
CA ASP A 87 9.36 -1.19 1.95
C ASP A 87 10.34 -0.26 1.20
N LEU A 88 10.67 -0.58 -0.05
CA LEU A 88 11.57 0.24 -0.88
C LEU A 88 10.99 1.64 -1.12
N LYS A 89 9.73 1.75 -1.55
CA LYS A 89 9.07 3.05 -1.78
C LYS A 89 8.99 3.86 -0.50
N THR A 90 8.62 3.19 0.59
CA THR A 90 8.55 3.77 1.92
C THR A 90 9.89 4.30 2.39
N SER A 91 10.99 3.55 2.21
CA SER A 91 12.35 4.01 2.54
C SER A 91 12.83 5.19 1.69
N ARG A 92 12.22 5.39 0.51
CA ARG A 92 12.46 6.52 -0.40
C ARG A 92 11.51 7.70 -0.16
N GLY A 93 10.73 7.65 0.92
CA GLY A 93 9.86 8.75 1.34
C GLY A 93 8.44 8.72 0.77
N VAL A 94 8.04 7.65 0.09
CA VAL A 94 6.66 7.45 -0.39
C VAL A 94 5.99 6.40 0.48
N TYR A 95 5.27 6.82 1.52
CA TYR A 95 4.67 5.86 2.45
C TYR A 95 3.66 4.97 1.72
N THR A 96 3.97 3.68 1.67
CA THR A 96 3.28 2.70 0.85
C THR A 96 2.71 1.59 1.72
N ILE A 97 1.42 1.28 1.56
CA ILE A 97 0.78 0.13 2.20
C ILE A 97 0.28 -0.86 1.16
N ILE A 98 0.12 -2.12 1.59
CA ILE A 98 -0.49 -3.17 0.78
C ILE A 98 -1.90 -3.43 1.31
N MET A 99 -2.89 -3.31 0.43
CA MET A 99 -4.27 -3.71 0.68
C MET A 99 -4.59 -4.97 -0.11
N THR A 100 -5.32 -5.89 0.53
CA THR A 100 -5.76 -7.11 -0.16
C THR A 100 -7.16 -6.94 -0.71
N ILE A 101 -7.43 -7.51 -1.88
CA ILE A 101 -8.79 -7.53 -2.45
C ILE A 101 -9.79 -8.15 -1.47
N GLN A 102 -9.38 -9.15 -0.69
CA GLN A 102 -10.20 -9.74 0.37
C GLN A 102 -10.57 -8.73 1.45
N SER A 103 -9.60 -7.94 1.94
CA SER A 103 -9.88 -6.90 2.94
C SER A 103 -10.81 -5.82 2.40
N ILE A 104 -10.66 -5.48 1.11
CA ILE A 104 -11.50 -4.48 0.44
C ILE A 104 -12.94 -4.99 0.30
N TYR A 105 -13.14 -6.23 -0.14
CA TYR A 105 -14.49 -6.78 -0.35
C TYR A 105 -15.26 -7.02 0.96
N MET A 106 -14.55 -7.19 2.08
CA MET A 106 -15.15 -7.39 3.40
C MET A 106 -15.46 -6.07 4.13
N ASP A 107 -14.97 -4.94 3.63
CA ASP A 107 -15.18 -3.63 4.25
C ASP A 107 -16.40 -2.94 3.66
N ALA A 108 -17.45 -2.77 4.48
CA ALA A 108 -18.70 -2.14 4.08
C ALA A 108 -18.53 -0.69 3.60
N ARG A 109 -17.43 -0.01 3.95
CA ARG A 109 -17.11 1.35 3.47
C ARG A 109 -16.87 1.39 1.96
N PHE A 110 -16.49 0.26 1.35
CA PHE A 110 -16.14 0.17 -0.07
C PHE A 110 -17.22 -0.51 -0.89
N ASN A 111 -18.45 -0.66 -0.38
CA ASN A 111 -19.50 -1.41 -1.06
C ASN A 111 -19.80 -0.89 -2.48
N SER A 112 -20.25 -1.77 -3.38
CA SER A 112 -20.75 -1.42 -4.71
C SER A 112 -22.28 -1.23 -4.69
N SER A 113 -22.79 -0.27 -5.47
CA SER A 113 -24.22 0.04 -5.60
C SER A 113 -24.79 -0.21 -6.99
N GLY A 114 -23.98 -0.68 -7.95
CA GLY A 114 -24.41 -0.89 -9.33
C GLY A 114 -25.24 -2.19 -9.47
N ILE A 115 -26.56 -2.06 -9.65
CA ILE A 115 -27.48 -3.20 -9.77
C ILE A 115 -27.17 -4.02 -11.04
N HIS A 116 -26.75 -3.33 -12.11
CA HIS A 116 -26.42 -3.92 -13.41
C HIS A 116 -24.90 -4.08 -13.62
N ASP A 117 -24.09 -3.93 -12.57
CA ASP A 117 -22.64 -4.06 -12.65
C ASP A 117 -22.23 -5.53 -12.91
N SER A 118 -21.69 -5.82 -14.10
CA SER A 118 -21.15 -7.14 -14.45
C SER A 118 -19.81 -7.46 -13.76
N THR A 119 -19.18 -6.50 -13.10
CA THR A 119 -17.89 -6.62 -12.42
C THR A 119 -17.88 -5.79 -11.13
N PRO A 120 -18.76 -6.11 -10.15
CA PRO A 120 -18.93 -5.32 -8.93
C PRO A 120 -17.63 -5.19 -8.12
N GLN A 121 -16.75 -6.19 -8.20
CA GLN A 121 -15.43 -6.19 -7.55
C GLN A 121 -14.57 -4.97 -7.92
N ALA A 122 -14.63 -4.52 -9.17
CA ALA A 122 -13.91 -3.32 -9.60
C ALA A 122 -14.43 -2.07 -8.89
N ALA A 123 -15.74 -1.96 -8.65
CA ALA A 123 -16.32 -0.86 -7.88
C ALA A 123 -15.83 -0.87 -6.42
N TYR A 124 -15.70 -2.03 -5.76
CA TYR A 124 -15.12 -2.09 -4.42
C TYR A 124 -13.69 -1.54 -4.38
N ILE A 125 -12.85 -1.95 -5.34
CA ILE A 125 -11.47 -1.48 -5.43
C ILE A 125 -11.42 0.03 -5.70
N ARG A 126 -12.22 0.54 -6.64
CA ARG A 126 -12.29 1.98 -6.91
C ARG A 126 -12.75 2.75 -5.68
N ASN A 127 -13.74 2.26 -4.94
CA ASN A 127 -14.22 2.91 -3.71
C ASN A 127 -13.19 2.90 -2.58
N ALA A 128 -12.36 1.86 -2.48
CA ALA A 128 -11.20 1.86 -1.60
C ALA A 128 -10.21 2.97 -2.00
N ILE A 129 -9.87 3.07 -3.28
CA ILE A 129 -8.97 4.13 -3.78
C ILE A 129 -9.55 5.53 -3.50
N LYS A 130 -10.85 5.75 -3.75
CA LYS A 130 -11.56 7.01 -3.43
C LYS A 130 -11.41 7.37 -1.95
N HIS A 131 -11.61 6.39 -1.06
CA HIS A 131 -11.51 6.59 0.37
C HIS A 131 -10.10 7.03 0.78
N TYR A 132 -9.06 6.34 0.31
CA TYR A 132 -7.68 6.65 0.67
C TYR A 132 -7.16 7.93 0.00
N HIS A 133 -7.57 8.23 -1.23
CA HIS A 133 -7.31 9.53 -1.85
C HIS A 133 -7.91 10.67 -1.01
N ALA A 134 -9.19 10.57 -0.63
CA ALA A 134 -9.87 11.62 0.12
C ALA A 134 -9.37 11.80 1.56
N ASN A 135 -9.04 10.70 2.26
CA ASN A 135 -8.72 10.74 3.70
C ASN A 135 -7.22 10.73 3.98
N ASN A 136 -6.42 10.12 3.10
CA ASN A 136 -4.98 9.95 3.29
C ASN A 136 -4.15 10.69 2.24
N GLY A 137 -4.75 11.22 1.17
CA GLY A 137 -4.00 11.88 0.09
C GLY A 137 -3.18 10.89 -0.76
N THR A 138 -3.69 9.67 -0.97
CA THR A 138 -3.07 8.71 -1.90
C THR A 138 -3.03 9.27 -3.31
N GLU A 139 -1.82 9.41 -3.88
CA GLU A 139 -1.61 9.87 -5.25
C GLU A 139 -1.23 8.72 -6.20
N PHE A 140 -0.71 7.61 -5.67
CA PHE A 140 -0.20 6.50 -6.47
C PHE A 140 -0.91 5.17 -6.12
N VAL A 141 -1.34 4.44 -7.15
CA VAL A 141 -1.94 3.11 -7.01
C VAL A 141 -1.20 2.11 -7.89
N ILE A 142 -0.87 0.96 -7.31
CA ILE A 142 -0.24 -0.17 -7.99
C ILE A 142 -1.17 -1.37 -7.89
N LEU A 143 -1.69 -1.81 -9.03
CA LEU A 143 -2.50 -3.02 -9.13
C LEU A 143 -1.55 -4.22 -9.28
N GLY A 144 -1.46 -5.05 -8.25
CA GLY A 144 -0.63 -6.23 -8.20
C GLY A 144 -1.38 -7.47 -8.66
N GLY A 145 -1.08 -7.92 -9.88
CA GLY A 145 -1.69 -9.11 -10.46
C GLY A 145 -2.37 -8.86 -11.81
N ASP A 146 -2.63 -9.96 -12.52
CA ASP A 146 -3.39 -9.97 -13.77
C ASP A 146 -4.90 -9.75 -13.52
N ILE A 147 -5.70 -9.66 -14.59
CA ILE A 147 -7.13 -9.35 -14.55
C ILE A 147 -7.97 -10.37 -13.75
N ASN A 148 -7.46 -11.59 -13.58
CA ASN A 148 -8.10 -12.64 -12.78
C ASN A 148 -7.88 -12.45 -11.27
N ILE A 149 -6.97 -11.56 -10.88
CA ILE A 149 -6.58 -11.27 -9.50
C ILE A 149 -7.11 -9.91 -9.10
N VAL A 150 -6.71 -8.86 -9.81
CA VAL A 150 -7.26 -7.52 -9.67
C VAL A 150 -8.07 -7.23 -10.93
N PRO A 151 -9.42 -7.23 -10.86
CA PRO A 151 -10.28 -7.12 -12.04
C PRO A 151 -9.98 -5.85 -12.84
N ILE A 152 -10.31 -5.89 -14.13
CA ILE A 152 -10.30 -4.73 -14.99
C ILE A 152 -11.73 -4.26 -15.23
N ARG A 153 -11.94 -2.96 -15.44
CA ARG A 153 -13.23 -2.43 -15.89
C ARG A 153 -13.26 -2.39 -17.41
N TYR A 154 -14.41 -2.67 -18.00
CA TYR A 154 -14.64 -2.46 -19.42
C TYR A 154 -15.46 -1.19 -19.61
N VAL A 155 -15.05 -0.35 -20.56
CA VAL A 155 -15.77 0.86 -20.98
C VAL A 155 -16.54 0.57 -22.25
N TYR A 156 -17.76 1.09 -22.33
CA TYR A 156 -18.55 1.05 -23.55
C TYR A 156 -18.08 2.15 -24.51
N ASN A 157 -17.34 1.70 -25.52
CA ASN A 157 -16.87 2.50 -26.65
C ASN A 157 -17.18 1.74 -27.95
N PRO A 158 -18.32 2.04 -28.61
CA PRO A 158 -18.72 1.47 -29.89
C PRO A 158 -17.92 2.12 -31.02
N ASP A 159 -16.62 1.82 -31.06
CA ASP A 159 -15.61 2.53 -31.85
C ASP A 159 -15.63 2.23 -33.36
N THR A 160 -16.67 1.58 -33.88
CA THR A 160 -16.80 1.39 -35.32
C THR A 160 -18.24 1.48 -35.79
N ASP A 161 -18.54 2.55 -36.52
CA ASP A 161 -19.54 2.56 -37.60
C ASP A 161 -18.98 1.79 -38.83
N GLU A 162 -18.23 0.70 -38.58
CA GLU A 162 -17.85 -0.20 -39.64
C GLU A 162 -19.14 -0.90 -40.06
N GLN A 163 -19.76 -0.35 -41.11
CA GLN A 163 -20.85 -0.95 -41.88
C GLN A 163 -20.54 -2.39 -42.38
N ASN A 164 -19.38 -2.96 -42.01
CA ASN A 164 -18.90 -4.31 -42.30
C ASN A 164 -18.40 -5.07 -41.05
N SER A 165 -18.81 -4.70 -39.84
CA SER A 165 -18.56 -5.56 -38.69
C SER A 165 -19.40 -6.82 -38.85
N PHE A 166 -18.75 -7.95 -39.15
CA PHE A 166 -19.38 -9.25 -39.42
C PHE A 166 -20.15 -9.83 -38.22
N THR A 167 -20.21 -9.13 -37.09
CA THR A 167 -20.92 -9.57 -35.89
C THR A 167 -21.49 -8.37 -35.12
N SER A 168 -22.75 -8.44 -34.72
CA SER A 168 -23.40 -7.50 -33.79
C SER A 168 -23.10 -7.85 -32.32
N ASP A 169 -21.92 -8.41 -32.03
CA ASP A 169 -21.59 -8.89 -30.68
C ASP A 169 -21.19 -7.70 -29.79
N TYR A 170 -21.98 -7.49 -28.74
CA TYR A 170 -21.81 -6.47 -27.72
C TYR A 170 -20.39 -6.40 -27.14
N ARG A 171 -19.65 -7.52 -27.11
CA ARG A 171 -18.26 -7.58 -26.65
C ARG A 171 -17.31 -6.69 -27.46
N TYR A 172 -17.60 -6.43 -28.73
CA TYR A 172 -16.75 -5.55 -29.56
C TYR A 172 -16.86 -4.07 -29.17
N ASN A 173 -17.95 -3.69 -28.50
CA ASN A 173 -18.14 -2.32 -28.00
C ASN A 173 -17.47 -2.09 -26.65
N LEU A 174 -16.92 -3.13 -26.00
CA LEU A 174 -16.30 -3.03 -24.68
C LEU A 174 -14.77 -2.99 -24.79
N LYS A 175 -14.14 -1.99 -24.17
CA LYS A 175 -12.68 -1.83 -24.14
C LYS A 175 -12.17 -1.90 -22.70
N PRO A 176 -11.21 -2.79 -22.39
CA PRO A 176 -10.68 -2.90 -21.03
C PRO A 176 -9.85 -1.66 -20.67
N THR A 177 -9.96 -1.19 -19.43
CA THR A 177 -9.19 -0.05 -18.94
C THR A 177 -8.91 -0.12 -17.44
N ASP A 178 -7.70 0.28 -17.05
CA ASP A 178 -7.35 0.58 -15.66
C ASP A 178 -7.64 2.05 -15.31
N HIS A 179 -8.00 2.89 -16.30
CA HIS A 179 -8.33 4.32 -16.08
C HIS A 179 -9.56 4.52 -15.18
N TYR A 180 -10.42 3.50 -15.08
CA TYR A 180 -11.51 3.43 -14.12
C TYR A 180 -11.04 3.56 -12.66
N TYR A 181 -9.84 3.08 -12.35
CA TYR A 181 -9.24 3.22 -11.02
C TYR A 181 -8.53 4.56 -10.82
N ALA A 182 -8.28 5.30 -11.91
CA ALA A 182 -7.59 6.59 -11.89
C ALA A 182 -8.56 7.76 -11.80
N CYS A 183 -9.68 7.70 -12.51
CA CYS A 183 -10.75 8.69 -12.40
C CYS A 183 -11.68 8.27 -11.28
N LEU A 184 -11.77 9.07 -10.23
CA LEU A 184 -12.44 8.82 -8.97
C LEU A 184 -13.78 9.58 -8.87
N GLU A 185 -13.99 10.59 -9.71
CA GLU A 185 -15.22 11.35 -9.82
C GLU A 185 -16.32 10.60 -10.59
N GLY A 186 -17.59 10.91 -10.26
CA GLY A 186 -18.76 10.28 -10.88
C GLY A 186 -18.92 8.77 -10.60
N THR A 187 -19.97 8.19 -11.17
CA THR A 187 -20.30 6.76 -11.07
C THR A 187 -19.72 5.94 -12.22
N TRP A 188 -19.39 6.60 -13.34
CA TRP A 188 -19.11 5.99 -14.65
C TRP A 188 -20.30 5.20 -15.24
N ASP A 189 -21.47 5.22 -14.61
CA ASP A 189 -22.71 4.54 -15.03
C ASP A 189 -23.82 5.37 -14.39
N SER A 190 -24.10 6.53 -14.98
CA SER A 190 -24.94 7.59 -14.42
C SER A 190 -26.42 7.30 -14.63
N ASP A 191 -26.76 6.58 -15.71
CA ASP A 191 -28.12 6.14 -15.99
C ASP A 191 -28.44 4.74 -15.42
N GLY A 192 -27.42 4.01 -14.95
CA GLY A 192 -27.55 2.76 -14.21
C GLY A 192 -27.86 1.56 -15.10
N ASP A 193 -27.57 1.62 -16.40
CA ASP A 193 -27.83 0.53 -17.34
C ASP A 193 -26.73 -0.56 -17.35
N GLY A 194 -25.62 -0.33 -16.62
CA GLY A 194 -24.49 -1.24 -16.48
C GLY A 194 -23.45 -1.12 -17.60
N LYS A 195 -23.60 -0.16 -18.51
CA LYS A 195 -22.54 0.26 -19.44
C LYS A 195 -21.73 1.35 -18.80
N TYR A 196 -20.45 1.06 -18.60
CA TYR A 196 -19.58 2.00 -17.94
C TYR A 196 -18.88 2.92 -18.93
N GLY A 197 -18.79 4.20 -18.60
CA GLY A 197 -18.00 5.21 -19.30
C GLY A 197 -18.58 5.56 -20.66
N GLU A 198 -19.90 5.56 -20.80
CA GLU A 198 -20.54 5.92 -22.05
C GLU A 198 -20.23 7.38 -22.41
N MET A 199 -19.85 7.59 -23.67
CA MET A 199 -19.82 8.92 -24.24
C MET A 199 -21.24 9.35 -24.55
N GLY A 200 -21.59 10.58 -24.18
CA GLY A 200 -22.89 11.13 -24.49
C GLY A 200 -23.09 11.18 -26.00
N VAL A 201 -24.26 10.77 -26.49
CA VAL A 201 -24.60 10.99 -27.91
C VAL A 201 -24.73 12.49 -28.09
N LYS A 202 -23.97 13.07 -29.04
CA LYS A 202 -23.96 14.52 -29.31
C LYS A 202 -25.38 15.10 -29.34
N GLY A 203 -25.72 15.90 -28.32
CA GLY A 203 -26.99 16.62 -28.21
C GLY A 203 -28.09 15.94 -27.39
N ILE A 204 -27.85 14.79 -26.74
CA ILE A 204 -28.86 14.08 -25.93
C ILE A 204 -28.37 13.82 -24.49
N SER A 205 -27.14 13.37 -24.29
CA SER A 205 -26.58 13.07 -22.96
C SER A 205 -25.21 13.73 -22.73
N VAL A 206 -24.88 13.94 -21.45
CA VAL A 206 -23.53 14.30 -20.99
C VAL A 206 -22.67 13.04 -20.89
N ASP A 207 -21.36 13.18 -21.10
CA ASP A 207 -20.40 12.08 -20.92
C ASP A 207 -20.44 11.59 -19.46
N GLU A 208 -20.48 10.28 -19.27
CA GLU A 208 -20.51 9.68 -17.93
C GLU A 208 -19.14 9.70 -17.21
N VAL A 209 -18.10 10.00 -17.98
CA VAL A 209 -16.70 10.04 -17.57
C VAL A 209 -16.05 11.32 -18.11
N ASP A 210 -15.37 12.06 -17.23
CA ASP A 210 -14.64 13.28 -17.59
C ASP A 210 -13.20 13.03 -18.08
N TRP A 211 -12.74 11.79 -17.97
CA TRP A 211 -11.42 11.28 -18.32
C TRP A 211 -10.24 11.91 -17.54
N THR A 212 -10.52 12.63 -16.45
CA THR A 212 -9.49 13.24 -15.61
C THR A 212 -9.06 12.26 -14.52
N ALA A 213 -7.76 11.97 -14.44
CA ALA A 213 -7.22 11.09 -13.40
C ALA A 213 -6.93 11.89 -12.12
N GLU A 214 -7.54 11.50 -11.01
CA GLU A 214 -7.21 12.03 -9.68
C GLU A 214 -5.99 11.33 -9.07
N VAL A 215 -5.70 10.09 -9.49
CA VAL A 215 -4.53 9.33 -9.02
C VAL A 215 -3.79 8.66 -10.17
N TYR A 216 -2.48 8.44 -10.00
CA TYR A 216 -1.64 7.71 -10.93
C TYR A 216 -1.80 6.20 -10.71
N VAL A 217 -2.29 5.49 -11.71
CA VAL A 217 -2.47 4.03 -11.67
C VAL A 217 -1.43 3.33 -12.54
N GLY A 218 -0.77 2.33 -11.98
CA GLY A 218 0.04 1.37 -12.71
C GLY A 218 -0.35 -0.07 -12.36
N ARG A 219 -0.06 -1.02 -13.25
CA ARG A 219 -0.29 -2.45 -13.01
C ARG A 219 1.02 -3.22 -13.12
N ILE A 220 1.26 -4.14 -12.18
CA ILE A 220 2.28 -5.18 -12.26
C ILE A 220 1.55 -6.49 -12.60
N PRO A 221 1.37 -6.80 -13.91
CA PRO A 221 0.60 -7.96 -14.32
C PRO A 221 1.36 -9.26 -14.04
N ALA A 222 0.80 -10.11 -13.20
CA ALA A 222 1.37 -11.40 -12.85
C ALA A 222 0.26 -12.40 -12.54
N ASN A 223 0.38 -13.63 -13.03
CA ASN A 223 -0.56 -14.71 -12.75
C ASN A 223 -0.15 -15.56 -11.53
N THR A 224 1.09 -15.41 -11.05
CA THR A 224 1.59 -16.11 -9.85
C THR A 224 2.43 -15.21 -8.94
N PRO A 225 2.51 -15.50 -7.63
CA PRO A 225 3.37 -14.73 -6.71
C PRO A 225 4.84 -14.72 -7.14
N VAL A 226 5.34 -15.81 -7.74
CA VAL A 226 6.72 -15.88 -8.25
C VAL A 226 6.95 -14.93 -9.42
N GLN A 227 5.98 -14.83 -10.35
CA GLN A 227 6.06 -13.86 -11.44
C GLN A 227 6.06 -12.42 -10.91
N ALA A 228 5.20 -12.11 -9.93
CA ALA A 228 5.16 -10.81 -9.29
C ALA A 228 6.50 -10.47 -8.61
N GLN A 229 7.06 -11.42 -7.85
CA GLN A 229 8.35 -11.26 -7.18
C GLN A 229 9.48 -10.96 -8.19
N ASN A 230 9.52 -11.67 -9.31
CA ASN A 230 10.51 -11.45 -10.37
C ASN A 230 10.38 -10.08 -11.05
N MET A 231 9.18 -9.51 -11.12
CA MET A 231 8.96 -8.16 -11.64
C MET A 231 9.38 -7.11 -10.61
N VAL A 232 8.98 -7.29 -9.34
CA VAL A 232 9.34 -6.40 -8.23
C VAL A 232 10.85 -6.30 -8.06
N GLN A 233 11.61 -7.39 -8.20
CA GLN A 233 13.07 -7.39 -8.10
C GLN A 233 13.80 -6.56 -9.16
N LYS A 234 13.13 -6.16 -10.25
CA LYS A 234 13.72 -5.35 -11.32
C LYS A 234 13.53 -3.85 -11.12
N ILE A 235 12.76 -3.44 -10.11
CA ILE A 235 12.45 -2.04 -9.75
C ILE A 235 13.45 -1.53 -8.72
#